data_AF-D3SS91-F1
#
_entry.id   AF-D3SS91-F1
#
_cell.length_a   1.000
_cell.length_b   1.000
_cell.length_c   1.000
_cell.angle_alpha   90.00
_cell.angle_beta   90.00
_cell.angle_gamma   90.00
#
_symmetry.space_group_name_H-M   'P 1'
#
loop_
_entity.id
_entity.type
_entity.pdbx_description
1 polymer ?
#
loop_
_entity_poly.entity_id
_entity_poly.type
_entity_poly.pdbx_seq_one_letter_code
_entity_poly.pdbx_strand_id
1 'polypeptide(L)'
;MMTTFDVVMIIHTVFAAVWTGGTLVIAGAVIPAARNESLNENAISLIVRRFWYVTVASVLLLLFTGGHLAGTLYTAETLQTTDRGHLVLSMVGLWFLLPIVLYFGSRPLMHISAEKSTVSAATAAQPWFIGASAISIALLIVAALL
;
A
#
# COMPACT_ATOMS: atom_id res chain seq x y z
N MET A 1 -23.42 1.76 -21.87
CA MET A 1 -22.15 1.05 -22.15
C MET A 1 -21.09 1.65 -21.23
N MET A 2 -20.17 0.85 -20.70
CA MET A 2 -19.08 1.32 -19.83
C MET A 2 -18.04 2.07 -20.65
N THR A 3 -17.62 3.26 -20.22
CA THR A 3 -16.60 4.05 -20.90
C THR A 3 -15.19 3.61 -20.49
N THR A 4 -14.16 3.99 -21.25
CA THR A 4 -12.77 3.77 -20.86
C THR A 4 -12.46 4.42 -19.51
N PHE A 5 -13.00 5.60 -19.25
CA PHE A 5 -12.83 6.30 -17.98
C PHE A 5 -13.38 5.48 -16.81
N ASP A 6 -14.58 4.90 -16.96
CA ASP A 6 -15.19 4.04 -15.93
C ASP A 6 -14.33 2.80 -15.65
N VAL A 7 -13.81 2.15 -16.70
CA VAL A 7 -12.91 0.98 -16.56
C VAL A 7 -11.65 1.36 -15.78
N VAL A 8 -11.02 2.47 -16.13
CA VAL A 8 -9.80 2.95 -15.46
C VAL A 8 -10.06 3.30 -14.01
N MET A 9 -11.19 3.97 -13.71
CA MET A 9 -11.60 4.30 -12.35
C MET A 9 -11.80 3.03 -11.52
N ILE A 10 -12.52 2.03 -12.04
CA ILE A 10 -12.75 0.76 -11.33
C ILE A 10 -11.42 0.07 -11.02
N ILE A 11 -10.53 -0.04 -12.00
CA ILE A 11 -9.20 -0.66 -11.79
C ILE A 11 -8.43 0.13 -10.73
N HIS A 12 -8.38 1.45 -10.82
CA HIS A 12 -7.69 2.30 -9.86
C HIS A 12 -8.20 2.06 -8.43
N THR A 13 -9.51 2.18 -8.22
CA THR A 13 -10.13 2.06 -6.90
C THR A 13 -9.96 0.65 -6.32
N VAL A 14 -10.12 -0.41 -7.13
CA VAL A 14 -9.94 -1.78 -6.66
C VAL A 14 -8.50 -2.03 -6.22
N PHE A 15 -7.50 -1.64 -7.00
CA PHE A 15 -6.09 -1.84 -6.62
C PHE A 15 -5.69 -0.97 -5.44
N ALA A 16 -6.23 0.24 -5.32
CA ALA A 16 -6.03 1.10 -4.15
C ALA A 16 -6.60 0.45 -2.88
N ALA A 17 -7.82 -0.10 -2.95
CA ALA A 17 -8.47 -0.76 -1.83
C ALA A 17 -7.77 -2.07 -1.44
N VAL A 18 -7.39 -2.90 -2.41
CA VAL A 18 -6.66 -4.16 -2.15
C VAL A 18 -5.31 -3.88 -1.50
N TRP A 19 -4.59 -2.85 -1.95
CA TRP A 19 -3.27 -2.55 -1.43
C TRP A 19 -3.29 -1.92 -0.03
N THR A 20 -4.14 -0.92 0.18
CA THR A 20 -4.31 -0.29 1.50
C THR A 20 -4.93 -1.27 2.50
N GLY A 21 -5.98 -1.99 2.11
CA GLY A 21 -6.60 -3.03 2.94
C GLY A 21 -5.64 -4.18 3.26
N GLY A 22 -4.88 -4.66 2.26
CA GLY A 22 -3.86 -5.68 2.47
C GLY A 22 -2.77 -5.22 3.45
N THR A 23 -2.35 -3.95 3.38
CA THR A 23 -1.41 -3.36 4.34
C THR A 23 -1.95 -3.41 5.76
N LEU A 24 -3.22 -3.03 5.95
CA LEU A 24 -3.88 -3.07 7.26
C LEU A 24 -4.02 -4.50 7.79
N VAL A 25 -4.32 -5.48 6.93
CA VAL A 25 -4.37 -6.89 7.31
C VAL A 25 -3.00 -7.41 7.73
N ILE A 26 -1.93 -7.07 7.00
CA ILE A 26 -0.58 -7.47 7.37
C ILE A 26 -0.22 -6.89 8.73
N ALA A 27 -0.43 -5.58 8.92
CA ALA A 27 -0.09 -4.88 10.16
C ALA A 27 -0.92 -5.35 11.37
N GLY A 28 -2.24 -5.54 11.18
CA GLY A 28 -3.18 -5.80 12.26
C GLY A 28 -3.39 -7.27 12.59
N ALA A 29 -3.12 -8.19 11.65
CA ALA A 29 -3.34 -9.63 11.85
C ALA A 29 -2.06 -10.45 11.67
N VAL A 30 -1.32 -10.25 10.57
CA VAL A 30 -0.17 -11.12 10.23
C VAL A 30 1.03 -10.87 11.13
N ILE A 31 1.42 -9.61 11.33
CA ILE A 31 2.55 -9.26 12.22
C ILE A 31 2.26 -9.69 13.67
N PRO A 32 1.09 -9.41 14.27
CA PRO A 32 0.77 -9.90 15.61
C PRO A 32 0.77 -11.43 15.71
N ALA A 33 0.19 -12.14 14.73
CA ALA A 33 0.18 -13.60 14.73
C ALA A 33 1.60 -14.19 14.67
N ALA A 34 2.50 -13.58 13.90
CA ALA A 34 3.91 -13.98 13.84
C ALA A 34 4.67 -13.71 15.14
N ARG A 35 4.39 -12.60 15.81
CA ARG A 35 4.98 -12.28 17.13
C ARG A 35 4.51 -13.23 18.23
N ASN A 36 3.29 -13.76 18.10
CA ASN A 36 2.70 -14.74 19.01
C ASN A 36 2.98 -16.20 18.59
N GLU A 37 3.95 -16.42 17.70
CA GLU A 37 4.36 -17.76 17.21
C GLU A 37 3.23 -18.58 16.56
N SER A 38 2.13 -17.93 16.18
CA SER A 38 0.98 -18.57 15.53
C SER A 38 1.22 -18.82 14.03
N LEU A 39 2.29 -18.24 13.47
CA LEU A 39 2.73 -18.43 12.09
C LEU A 39 4.19 -18.92 12.08
N ASN A 40 4.44 -20.01 11.37
CA ASN A 40 5.81 -20.46 11.12
C ASN A 40 6.51 -19.61 10.05
N GLU A 41 7.83 -19.77 9.94
CA GLU A 41 8.70 -19.03 9.02
C GLU A 41 8.25 -19.12 7.54
N ASN A 42 7.90 -20.34 7.09
CA ASN A 42 7.48 -20.56 5.70
C ASN A 42 6.16 -19.82 5.39
N ALA A 43 5.21 -19.83 6.33
CA ALA A 43 3.93 -19.15 6.17
C ALA A 43 4.11 -17.63 6.07
N ILE A 44 4.88 -17.03 6.98
CA ILE A 44 5.10 -15.57 6.94
C ILE A 44 5.88 -15.15 5.69
N SER A 45 6.92 -15.88 5.32
CA SER A 45 7.71 -15.60 4.11
C SER A 45 6.83 -15.67 2.86
N LEU A 46 5.98 -16.70 2.74
CA LEU A 46 5.05 -16.82 1.63
C LEU A 46 4.05 -15.66 1.58
N ILE A 47 3.41 -15.32 2.71
CA ILE A 47 2.43 -14.23 2.80
C ILE A 47 3.07 -12.90 2.39
N VAL A 48 4.22 -12.56 2.99
CA VAL A 48 4.92 -11.29 2.72
C VAL A 48 5.40 -11.23 1.28
N ARG A 49 5.92 -12.33 0.73
CA ARG A 49 6.33 -12.39 -0.68
C ARG A 49 5.15 -12.19 -1.63
N ARG A 50 3.99 -12.79 -1.34
CA ARG A 50 2.77 -12.59 -2.15
C ARG A 50 2.25 -11.16 -2.05
N PHE A 51 2.25 -10.60 -0.84
CA PHE A 51 1.89 -9.21 -0.61
C PHE A 51 2.86 -8.24 -1.32
N TRP A 52 4.14 -8.58 -1.42
CA TRP A 52 5.10 -7.80 -2.19
C TRP A 52 4.77 -7.77 -3.68
N TYR A 53 4.35 -8.90 -4.28
CA TYR A 53 3.88 -8.89 -5.67
C TYR A 53 2.64 -8.03 -5.87
N VAL A 54 1.70 -8.05 -4.92
CA VAL A 54 0.53 -7.15 -4.92
C VAL A 54 1.00 -5.69 -4.83
N THR A 55 1.95 -5.39 -3.95
CA THR A 55 2.52 -4.04 -3.80
C THR A 55 3.13 -3.53 -5.10
N VAL A 56 3.97 -4.33 -5.76
CA VAL A 56 4.59 -3.94 -7.05
C VAL A 56 3.52 -3.74 -8.13
N ALA A 57 2.55 -4.65 -8.23
CA ALA A 57 1.44 -4.52 -9.18
C ALA A 57 0.61 -3.26 -8.92
N SER A 58 0.25 -2.99 -7.66
CA SER A 58 -0.52 -1.81 -7.27
C SER A 58 0.24 -0.52 -7.51
N VAL A 59 1.54 -0.46 -7.22
CA VAL A 59 2.36 0.72 -7.56
C VAL A 59 2.25 1.02 -9.04
N LEU A 60 2.53 0.05 -9.92
CA LEU A 60 2.50 0.28 -11.36
C LEU A 60 1.10 0.62 -11.88
N LEU A 61 0.08 -0.15 -11.47
CA LEU A 61 -1.29 0.07 -11.94
C LEU A 61 -1.85 1.42 -11.46
N LEU A 62 -1.59 1.81 -10.21
CA LEU A 62 -2.06 3.08 -9.68
C LEU A 62 -1.32 4.27 -10.30
N LEU A 63 -0.04 4.12 -10.66
CA LEU A 63 0.67 5.13 -11.43
C LEU A 63 -0.01 5.38 -12.78
N PHE A 64 -0.26 4.32 -13.56
CA PHE A 64 -0.84 4.47 -14.90
C PHE A 64 -2.30 4.91 -14.85
N THR A 65 -3.11 4.28 -14.00
CA THR A 65 -4.54 4.62 -13.89
C THR A 65 -4.75 5.97 -13.22
N GLY A 66 -4.02 6.28 -12.15
CA GLY A 66 -4.07 7.57 -11.45
C GLY A 66 -3.55 8.71 -12.33
N GLY A 67 -2.47 8.47 -13.07
CA GLY A 67 -1.96 9.42 -14.05
C GLY A 67 -2.96 9.71 -15.18
N HIS A 68 -3.65 8.68 -15.69
CA HIS A 68 -4.70 8.87 -16.69
C HIS A 68 -5.90 9.65 -16.14
N LEU A 69 -6.40 9.30 -14.95
CA LEU A 69 -7.52 10.00 -14.30
C LEU A 69 -7.16 11.46 -14.02
N ALA A 70 -5.99 11.72 -13.42
CA ALA A 70 -5.53 13.06 -13.11
C ALA A 70 -5.34 13.89 -14.38
N GLY A 71 -4.72 13.34 -15.43
CA GLY A 71 -4.52 14.03 -16.71
C GLY A 71 -5.81 14.27 -17.51
N THR A 72 -6.89 13.54 -17.20
CA THR A 72 -8.21 13.75 -17.81
C THR A 72 -9.03 14.79 -17.04
N LEU A 73 -8.88 14.82 -15.71
CA LEU A 73 -9.72 15.64 -14.82
C LEU A 73 -9.09 17.00 -14.47
N TYR A 74 -7.77 17.15 -14.57
CA TYR A 74 -7.04 18.33 -14.11
C TYR A 74 -6.07 18.84 -15.18
N THR A 75 -5.88 20.17 -15.20
CA THR A 75 -4.74 20.80 -15.85
C THR A 75 -3.62 20.97 -14.83
N ALA A 76 -2.40 21.32 -15.30
CA ALA A 76 -1.29 21.62 -14.39
C ALA A 76 -1.61 22.76 -13.41
N GLU A 77 -2.42 23.73 -13.86
CA GLU A 77 -2.89 24.86 -13.05
C GLU A 77 -3.91 24.39 -12.01
N THR A 78 -5.00 23.73 -12.44
CA THR A 78 -6.06 23.33 -11.51
C THR A 78 -5.60 22.31 -10.47
N LEU A 79 -4.59 21.50 -10.80
CA LEU A 79 -3.96 20.58 -9.85
C LEU A 79 -3.21 21.31 -8.71
N GLN A 80 -2.72 22.52 -8.96
CA GLN A 80 -1.91 23.29 -8.01
C GLN A 80 -2.65 24.43 -7.31
N THR A 81 -3.82 24.81 -7.81
CA THR A 81 -4.56 25.99 -7.31
C THR A 81 -5.91 25.67 -6.68
N THR A 82 -6.36 24.41 -6.72
CA THR A 82 -7.67 23.99 -6.19
C THR A 82 -7.52 23.03 -5.02
N ASP A 83 -8.48 23.06 -4.09
CA ASP A 83 -8.51 22.16 -2.93
C ASP A 83 -8.48 20.68 -3.36
N ARG A 84 -9.29 20.32 -4.37
CA ARG A 84 -9.29 18.97 -4.95
C ARG A 84 -7.95 18.62 -5.60
N GLY A 85 -7.30 19.56 -6.27
CA GLY A 85 -5.97 19.37 -6.84
C GLY A 85 -4.92 19.06 -5.77
N HIS A 86 -4.94 19.79 -4.65
CA HIS A 86 -4.05 19.53 -3.51
C HIS A 86 -4.29 18.17 -2.86
N LEU A 87 -5.54 17.68 -2.81
CA LEU A 87 -5.85 16.32 -2.36
C LEU A 87 -5.22 15.27 -3.30
N VAL A 88 -5.30 15.44 -4.62
CA VAL A 88 -4.64 14.54 -5.58
C VAL A 88 -3.12 14.56 -5.39
N LEU A 89 -2.50 15.74 -5.25
CA LEU A 89 -1.05 15.84 -5.01
C LEU A 89 -0.64 15.17 -3.69
N SER A 90 -1.45 15.32 -2.64
CA SER A 90 -1.23 14.66 -1.36
C SER A 90 -1.34 13.14 -1.50
N MET A 91 -2.35 12.65 -2.23
CA MET A 91 -2.51 11.23 -2.54
C MET A 91 -1.30 10.68 -3.29
N VAL A 92 -0.77 11.39 -4.29
CA VAL A 92 0.44 10.99 -5.03
C VAL A 92 1.66 10.92 -4.10
N GLY A 93 1.83 11.90 -3.22
CA GLY A 93 2.92 11.89 -2.23
C GLY A 93 2.86 10.67 -1.29
N LEU A 94 1.68 10.39 -0.74
CA LEU A 94 1.43 9.23 0.11
C LEU A 94 1.60 7.90 -0.65
N TRP A 95 1.16 7.86 -1.90
CA TRP A 95 1.31 6.71 -2.80
C TRP A 95 2.78 6.38 -3.06
N PHE A 96 3.66 7.39 -3.23
CA PHE A 96 5.11 7.17 -3.34
C PHE A 96 5.74 6.74 -2.01
N LEU A 97 5.25 7.25 -0.88
CA LEU A 97 5.81 6.96 0.43
C LEU A 97 5.50 5.53 0.91
N LEU A 98 4.28 5.05 0.69
CA LEU A 98 3.84 3.72 1.13
C LEU A 98 4.77 2.57 0.71
N PRO A 99 5.17 2.40 -0.58
CA PRO A 99 6.00 1.29 -1.01
C PRO A 99 7.42 1.37 -0.42
N ILE A 100 7.93 2.57 -0.15
CA ILE A 100 9.22 2.76 0.52
C ILE A 100 9.15 2.19 1.94
N VAL A 101 8.12 2.58 2.70
CA VAL A 101 7.91 2.08 4.07
C VAL A 101 7.70 0.56 4.08
N LEU A 102 6.88 0.04 3.16
CA LEU A 102 6.62 -1.39 3.04
C LEU A 102 7.87 -2.19 2.66
N TYR A 103 8.75 -1.65 1.82
CA TYR A 103 10.01 -2.30 1.45
C TYR A 103 10.91 -2.51 2.67
N PHE A 104 11.10 -1.47 3.49
CA PHE A 104 11.89 -1.59 4.71
C PHE A 104 11.25 -2.51 5.75
N GLY A 105 9.92 -2.46 5.89
CA GLY A 105 9.19 -3.34 6.80
C GLY A 105 9.20 -4.82 6.38
N SER A 106 9.22 -5.11 5.08
CA SER A 106 9.17 -6.49 4.56
C SER A 106 10.54 -7.18 4.56
N ARG A 107 11.63 -6.41 4.52
CA ARG A 107 13.01 -6.94 4.45
C ARG A 107 13.35 -7.98 5.53
N PRO A 108 13.08 -7.74 6.83
CA PRO A 108 13.35 -8.74 7.88
C PRO A 108 12.55 -10.03 7.72
N LEU A 109 11.36 -9.95 7.11
CA LEU A 109 10.42 -11.08 6.98
C LEU A 109 10.71 -11.96 5.77
N MET A 110 11.38 -11.43 4.75
CA MET A 110 11.78 -12.17 3.54
C MET A 110 13.12 -12.89 3.71
N HIS A 111 13.94 -12.50 4.69
CA HIS A 111 15.27 -13.04 4.95
C HIS A 111 15.37 -13.60 6.37
N ILE A 112 14.40 -14.42 6.75
CA ILE A 112 14.49 -15.21 7.98
C ILE A 112 15.54 -16.30 7.71
N SER A 113 16.46 -16.48 8.66
CA SER A 113 17.53 -17.48 8.62
C SER A 113 17.36 -18.42 9.80
N ALA A 114 17.98 -19.60 9.74
CA ALA A 114 17.92 -20.59 10.82
C ALA A 114 18.36 -20.02 12.20
N GLU A 115 19.16 -18.96 12.22
CA GLU A 115 19.60 -18.26 13.44
C GLU A 115 18.64 -17.16 13.94
N LYS A 116 17.73 -16.67 13.09
CA LYS A 116 16.81 -15.58 13.42
C LYS A 116 15.38 -16.09 13.61
N SER A 117 14.89 -15.99 14.84
CA SER A 117 13.49 -16.32 15.15
C SER A 117 12.49 -15.41 14.39
N THR A 118 11.40 -16.02 13.90
CA THR A 118 10.24 -15.33 13.31
C THR A 118 9.73 -14.19 14.19
N VAL A 119 9.76 -14.37 15.52
CA VAL A 119 9.31 -13.35 16.49
C VAL A 119 10.18 -12.10 16.44
N SER A 120 11.51 -12.27 16.31
CA SER A 120 12.45 -11.16 16.20
C SER A 120 12.25 -10.39 14.90
N ALA A 121 12.10 -11.11 13.78
CA ALA A 121 11.83 -10.51 12.48
C ALA A 121 10.50 -9.72 12.46
N ALA A 122 9.44 -10.31 13.02
CA ALA A 122 8.13 -9.66 13.12
C ALA A 122 8.13 -8.44 14.04
N THR A 123 8.87 -8.51 15.16
CA THR A 123 9.04 -7.37 16.07
C THR A 123 9.82 -6.22 15.41
N ALA A 124 10.85 -6.52 14.62
CA ALA A 124 11.58 -5.52 13.85
C ALA A 124 10.75 -4.88 12.72
N ALA A 125 9.85 -5.65 12.10
CA ALA A 125 8.96 -5.17 11.04
C ALA A 125 7.80 -4.30 11.56
N GLN A 126 7.36 -4.53 12.80
CA GLN A 126 6.18 -3.89 13.39
C GLN A 126 6.11 -2.35 13.23
N PRO A 127 7.12 -1.55 13.61
CA PRO A 127 7.02 -0.09 13.51
C PRO A 127 6.80 0.38 12.06
N TRP A 128 7.39 -0.30 11.08
CA TRP A 128 7.21 0.01 9.66
C TRP A 128 5.78 -0.25 9.20
N PHE A 129 5.18 -1.39 9.60
CA PHE A 129 3.80 -1.71 9.26
C PHE A 129 2.76 -0.85 9.98
N ILE A 130 3.08 -0.33 11.17
CA ILE A 130 2.27 0.72 11.82
C ILE A 130 2.32 2.01 11.00
N GLY A 131 3.51 2.46 10.58
CA GLY A 131 3.65 3.63 9.70
C GLY A 131 2.92 3.45 8.37
N ALA A 132 3.05 2.27 7.75
CA ALA A 132 2.34 1.93 6.52
C ALA A 132 0.82 1.92 6.69
N SER A 133 0.33 1.52 7.87
CA SER A 133 -1.10 1.57 8.21
C SER A 133 -1.60 3.00 8.31
N ALA A 134 -0.84 3.89 8.95
CA ALA A 134 -1.17 5.31 9.02
C ALA A 134 -1.24 5.94 7.61
N ILE A 135 -0.27 5.63 6.75
CA ILE A 135 -0.27 6.09 5.34
C ILE A 135 -1.47 5.52 4.58
N SER A 136 -1.78 4.24 4.77
CA SER A 136 -2.92 3.58 4.12
C SER A 136 -4.25 4.21 4.53
N ILE A 137 -4.44 4.50 5.82
CA ILE A 137 -5.62 5.19 6.33
C ILE A 137 -5.69 6.62 5.77
N ALA A 138 -4.58 7.35 5.74
CA ALA A 138 -4.52 8.67 5.14
C ALA A 138 -4.91 8.65 3.65
N LEU A 139 -4.42 7.68 2.88
CA LEU A 139 -4.81 7.47 1.48
C LEU A 139 -6.31 7.22 1.34
N LEU A 140 -6.90 6.39 2.20
CA LEU A 140 -8.34 6.12 2.20
C LEU A 140 -9.17 7.37 2.55
N ILE A 141 -8.72 8.17 3.51
CA ILE A 141 -9.37 9.43 3.87
C ILE A 141 -9.30 10.42 2.70
N VAL A 142 -8.12 10.61 2.10
CA VAL A 142 -7.96 11.51 0.95
C VAL A 142 -8.81 11.04 -0.24
N ALA A 143 -8.88 9.72 -0.47
CA ALA A 143 -9.76 9.16 -1.50
C ALA A 143 -11.25 9.44 -1.24
N ALA A 144 -11.70 9.35 0.01
CA ALA A 144 -13.09 9.62 0.38
C ALA A 144 -13.47 11.10 0.27
N LEU A 145 -12.49 12.01 0.29
CA LEU A 145 -12.69 13.45 0.15
C LEU A 145 -12.68 13.93 -1.31
N LEU A 146 -12.30 13.09 -2.28
CA LEU A 146 -12.24 13.40 -3.70
C LEU A 146 -13.58 13.11 -4.40
#